data_AF-A0A2A9D2L1-F1
#
_entry.id   AF-A0A2A9D2L1-F1
#
_cell.length_a   1.000
_cell.length_b   1.000
_cell.length_c   1.000
_cell.angle_alpha   90.00
_cell.angle_beta   90.00
_cell.angle_gamma   90.00
#
_symmetry.space_group_name_H-M   'P 1'
#
loop_
_entity.id
_entity.type
_entity.pdbx_description
1 polymer ?
#
loop_
_entity_poly.entity_id
_entity_poly.type
_entity_poly.pdbx_seq_one_letter_code
_entity_poly.pdbx_strand_id
1 'polypeptide(L)'
;MLTYPPVYAANLRLRNLGAQHPRRIARAWRSRASYAEGVDTVTRLSRTVASCGLAAAGALHAVWALGSPWPAGSARELNELVVGNGEVAPGTAATWLVCGSALAGAAVAAGAMGDRPLAVWGRRIAGAALLARAALGGNAALRVLGLPPGGDRFTRLDRRYYRALFAVLGAALVLGARRSPS
;
A
#
# COMPACT_ATOMS: atom_id res chain seq x y z
N MET A 1 -15.06 -50.48 -29.55
CA MET A 1 -13.71 -49.98 -29.22
C MET A 1 -13.89 -48.60 -28.58
N LEU A 2 -13.93 -48.51 -27.25
CA LEU A 2 -14.24 -47.26 -26.53
C LEU A 2 -12.96 -46.47 -26.29
N THR A 3 -12.80 -45.37 -27.04
CA THR A 3 -11.68 -44.43 -26.89
C THR A 3 -11.91 -43.58 -25.63
N TYR A 4 -11.08 -43.77 -24.60
CA TYR A 4 -11.15 -42.95 -23.39
C TYR A 4 -10.83 -41.48 -23.72
N PRO A 5 -11.55 -40.50 -23.14
CA PRO A 5 -11.25 -39.09 -23.36
C PRO A 5 -9.86 -38.73 -22.80
N PRO A 6 -9.11 -37.82 -23.47
CA PRO A 6 -7.71 -37.49 -23.15
C PRO A 6 -7.47 -36.99 -21.71
N VAL A 7 -8.53 -36.53 -21.03
CA VAL A 7 -8.48 -36.08 -19.63
C VAL A 7 -8.28 -37.26 -18.65
N TYR A 8 -8.73 -38.47 -19.00
CA TYR A 8 -8.61 -39.64 -18.13
C TYR A 8 -7.17 -40.20 -18.13
N ALA A 9 -6.52 -40.22 -19.30
CA ALA A 9 -5.13 -40.64 -19.44
C ALA A 9 -4.15 -39.69 -18.71
N ALA A 10 -4.40 -38.38 -18.73
CA ALA A 10 -3.59 -37.40 -18.01
C ALA A 10 -3.69 -37.57 -16.49
N ASN A 11 -4.90 -37.79 -15.96
CA ASN A 11 -5.12 -38.05 -14.54
C ASN A 11 -4.51 -39.38 -14.07
N LEU A 12 -4.55 -40.43 -14.89
CA LEU A 12 -3.90 -41.71 -14.57
C LEU A 12 -2.37 -41.59 -14.54
N ARG A 13 -1.77 -40.82 -15.47
CA ARG A 13 -0.31 -40.55 -15.47
C ARG A 13 0.14 -39.80 -14.21
N LEU A 14 -0.63 -38.82 -13.76
CA LEU A 14 -0.37 -38.09 -12.51
C LEU A 14 -0.51 -38.99 -11.27
N ARG A 15 -1.51 -39.88 -11.25
CA ARG A 15 -1.66 -40.89 -10.18
C ARG A 15 -0.51 -41.91 -10.15
N ASN A 16 -0.06 -42.39 -11.30
CA ASN A 16 1.06 -43.33 -11.38
C ASN A 16 2.41 -42.70 -11.01
N LEU A 17 2.65 -41.43 -11.36
CA LEU A 17 3.80 -40.66 -10.84
C LEU A 17 3.73 -40.48 -9.32
N GLY A 18 2.50 -40.32 -8.79
CA GLY A 18 2.11 -40.44 -7.37
C GLY A 18 2.67 -41.67 -6.68
N ALA A 19 2.42 -42.83 -7.27
CA ALA A 19 2.77 -44.13 -6.72
C ALA A 19 4.28 -44.44 -6.79
N GLN A 20 4.98 -43.97 -7.82
CA GLN A 20 6.41 -44.28 -8.01
C GLN A 20 7.36 -43.39 -7.17
N HIS A 21 6.95 -42.16 -6.80
CA HIS A 21 7.79 -41.23 -6.03
C HIS A 21 7.04 -40.47 -4.91
N PRO A 22 6.48 -41.17 -3.92
CA PRO A 22 5.63 -40.57 -2.87
C PRO A 22 6.34 -39.48 -2.07
N ARG A 23 7.65 -39.65 -1.81
CA ARG A 23 8.46 -38.66 -1.07
C ARG A 23 8.68 -37.36 -1.85
N ARG A 24 8.83 -37.43 -3.18
CA ARG A 24 9.01 -36.24 -4.03
C ARG A 24 7.73 -35.42 -4.12
N ILE A 25 6.60 -36.09 -4.25
CA ILE A 25 5.28 -35.46 -4.35
C ILE A 25 4.87 -34.84 -3.01
N ALA A 26 5.03 -35.57 -1.90
CA ALA A 26 4.79 -35.01 -0.56
C ALA A 26 5.68 -33.78 -0.27
N ARG A 27 6.94 -33.76 -0.74
CA ARG A 27 7.83 -32.59 -0.63
C ARG A 27 7.31 -31.41 -1.46
N ALA A 28 6.88 -31.64 -2.70
CA ALA A 28 6.34 -30.61 -3.58
C ALA A 28 5.03 -30.00 -3.05
N TRP A 29 4.15 -30.81 -2.45
CA TRP A 29 2.94 -30.31 -1.79
C TRP A 29 3.26 -29.48 -0.55
N ARG A 30 4.18 -29.94 0.31
CA ARG A 30 4.64 -29.15 1.46
C ARG A 30 5.26 -27.82 1.05
N SER A 31 6.10 -27.79 0.01
CA SER A 31 6.70 -26.53 -0.46
C SER A 31 5.65 -25.56 -1.01
N ARG A 32 4.62 -26.07 -1.69
CA ARG A 32 3.50 -25.23 -2.17
C ARG A 32 2.66 -24.68 -1.02
N ALA A 33 2.34 -25.52 -0.03
CA ALA A 33 1.59 -25.11 1.17
C ALA A 33 2.35 -24.04 1.97
N SER A 34 3.64 -24.26 2.27
CA SER A 34 4.45 -23.27 2.98
C SER A 34 4.65 -21.97 2.20
N TYR A 35 4.73 -22.05 0.86
CA TYR A 35 4.77 -20.85 0.02
C TYR A 35 3.45 -20.08 0.07
N ALA A 36 2.31 -20.77 0.01
CA ALA A 36 0.99 -20.14 0.10
C ALA A 36 0.80 -19.45 1.47
N GLU A 37 1.16 -20.13 2.56
CA GLU A 37 1.14 -19.55 3.92
C GLU A 37 2.02 -18.29 4.00
N GLY A 38 3.25 -18.35 3.46
CA GLY A 38 4.14 -17.19 3.44
C GLY A 38 3.58 -16.00 2.68
N VAL A 39 2.95 -16.23 1.52
CA VAL A 39 2.28 -15.18 0.73
C VAL A 39 1.10 -14.58 1.50
N ASP A 40 0.33 -15.39 2.20
CA ASP A 40 -0.80 -14.94 3.01
C ASP A 40 -0.34 -14.09 4.21
N THR A 41 0.73 -14.51 4.91
CA THR A 41 1.33 -13.74 6.01
C THR A 41 1.83 -12.38 5.53
N VAL A 42 2.58 -12.34 4.41
CA VAL A 42 3.06 -11.07 3.84
C VAL A 42 1.90 -10.18 3.43
N THR A 43 0.86 -10.74 2.82
CA THR A 43 -0.32 -9.98 2.39
C THR A 43 -1.05 -9.37 3.59
N ARG A 44 -1.28 -10.16 4.66
CA ARG A 44 -1.93 -9.68 5.89
C ARG A 44 -1.11 -8.59 6.57
N LEU A 45 0.19 -8.81 6.79
CA LEU A 45 1.07 -7.81 7.39
C LEU A 45 1.09 -6.51 6.57
N SER A 46 1.19 -6.63 5.25
CA SER A 46 1.20 -5.48 4.35
C SER A 46 -0.11 -4.68 4.43
N ARG A 47 -1.26 -5.37 4.52
CA ARG A 47 -2.57 -4.74 4.72
C ARG A 47 -2.65 -4.01 6.07
N THR A 48 -2.16 -4.62 7.14
CA THR A 48 -2.10 -3.99 8.47
C THR A 48 -1.23 -2.73 8.44
N VAL A 49 0.00 -2.82 7.91
CA VAL A 49 0.92 -1.67 7.81
C VAL A 49 0.31 -0.53 7.00
N ALA A 50 -0.23 -0.83 5.82
CA ALA A 50 -0.87 0.17 4.97
C ALA A 50 -2.10 0.80 5.66
N SER A 51 -2.95 -0.02 6.28
CA SER A 51 -4.15 0.45 6.96
C SER A 51 -3.81 1.35 8.16
N CYS A 52 -2.93 0.90 9.06
CA CYS A 52 -2.53 1.70 10.21
C CYS A 52 -1.84 3.00 9.82
N GLY A 53 -0.94 2.96 8.83
CA GLY A 53 -0.22 4.16 8.38
C GLY A 53 -1.15 5.18 7.72
N LEU A 54 -2.07 4.74 6.86
CA LEU A 54 -3.06 5.63 6.25
C LEU A 54 -4.08 6.16 7.26
N ALA A 55 -4.51 5.34 8.22
CA ALA A 55 -5.41 5.77 9.28
C ALA A 55 -4.77 6.85 10.16
N ALA A 56 -3.50 6.65 10.54
CA ALA A 56 -2.73 7.64 11.29
C ALA A 56 -2.55 8.95 10.49
N ALA A 57 -2.23 8.86 9.20
CA ALA A 57 -2.14 10.03 8.33
C ALA A 57 -3.48 10.76 8.22
N GLY A 58 -4.59 10.04 8.05
CA GLY A 58 -5.94 10.61 7.99
C GLY A 58 -6.32 11.32 9.29
N ALA A 59 -6.08 10.67 10.44
CA ALA A 59 -6.32 11.27 11.76
C ALA A 59 -5.49 12.55 11.97
N LEU A 60 -4.22 12.53 11.54
CA LEU A 60 -3.36 13.71 11.64
C LEU A 60 -3.89 14.87 10.76
N HIS A 61 -4.38 14.59 9.57
CA HIS A 61 -5.02 15.61 8.73
C HIS A 61 -6.35 16.10 9.31
N ALA A 62 -7.12 15.26 10.01
CA ALA A 62 -8.30 15.72 10.73
C ALA A 62 -7.92 16.73 11.83
N VAL A 63 -6.87 16.44 12.61
CA VAL A 63 -6.34 17.37 13.63
C VAL A 63 -5.95 18.72 13.00
N TRP A 64 -5.26 18.70 11.86
CA TRP A 64 -4.89 19.92 11.13
C TRP A 64 -6.09 20.66 10.54
N ALA A 65 -7.07 19.92 10.00
CA ALA A 65 -8.29 20.52 9.44
C ALA A 65 -9.18 21.15 10.53
N LEU A 66 -9.08 20.68 11.76
CA LEU A 66 -9.67 21.29 12.96
C LEU A 66 -8.87 22.50 13.48
N GLY A 67 -7.78 22.87 12.81
CA GLY A 67 -6.99 24.07 13.11
C GLY A 67 -5.83 23.87 14.08
N SER A 68 -5.57 22.63 14.53
CA SER A 68 -4.43 22.36 15.41
C SER A 68 -3.12 22.28 14.62
N PRO A 69 -2.05 22.98 15.03
CA PRO A 69 -0.75 22.87 14.38
C PRO A 69 0.05 21.62 14.82
N TRP A 70 -0.46 20.83 15.77
CA TRP A 70 0.26 19.71 16.36
C TRP A 70 0.72 18.70 15.29
N PRO A 71 1.96 18.18 15.36
CA PRO A 71 2.93 18.31 16.46
C PRO A 71 3.84 19.55 16.40
N ALA A 72 3.63 20.47 15.46
CA ALA A 72 4.40 21.72 15.41
C ALA A 72 3.93 22.70 16.49
N GLY A 73 4.79 23.69 16.82
CA GLY A 73 4.47 24.73 17.80
C GLY A 73 3.60 25.85 17.25
N SER A 74 3.47 25.97 15.93
CA SER A 74 2.65 27.00 15.28
C SER A 74 2.16 26.58 13.89
N ALA A 75 1.11 27.22 13.39
CA ALA A 75 0.60 26.97 12.03
C ALA A 75 1.64 27.30 10.95
N ARG A 76 2.40 28.38 11.12
CA ARG A 76 3.51 28.75 10.23
C ARG A 76 4.58 27.66 10.18
N GLU A 77 4.97 27.15 11.35
CA GLU A 77 5.93 26.04 11.42
C GLU A 77 5.36 24.79 10.77
N LEU A 78 4.11 24.41 11.05
CA LEU A 78 3.46 23.27 10.40
C LEU A 78 3.51 23.38 8.86
N ASN A 79 3.15 24.55 8.31
CA ASN A 79 3.17 24.78 6.87
C ASN A 79 4.59 24.68 6.29
N GLU A 80 5.59 25.19 7.00
CA GLU A 80 6.99 25.04 6.61
C GLU A 80 7.41 23.55 6.57
N LEU A 81 6.98 22.75 7.55
CA LEU A 81 7.34 21.33 7.62
C LEU A 81 6.60 20.46 6.60
N VAL A 82 5.35 20.79 6.26
CA VAL A 82 4.46 19.94 5.42
C VAL A 82 4.40 20.41 3.96
N VAL A 83 4.37 21.72 3.74
CA VAL A 83 4.20 22.33 2.41
C VAL A 83 5.48 23.07 1.95
N GLY A 84 6.48 23.19 2.84
CA GLY A 84 7.76 23.81 2.52
C GLY A 84 7.72 25.34 2.49
N ASN A 85 6.61 25.94 2.92
CA ASN A 85 6.44 27.39 2.99
C ASN A 85 5.58 27.75 4.20
N GLY A 86 6.08 28.62 5.10
CA GLY A 86 5.35 29.01 6.31
C GLY A 86 4.13 29.90 6.07
N GLU A 87 4.14 30.68 4.98
CA GLU A 87 3.12 31.70 4.67
C GLU A 87 1.98 31.13 3.83
N VAL A 88 2.22 30.02 3.12
CA VAL A 88 1.22 29.38 2.27
C VAL A 88 0.64 28.18 3.01
N ALA A 89 -0.55 28.35 3.57
CA ALA A 89 -1.30 27.26 4.20
C ALA A 89 -2.14 26.50 3.17
N PRO A 90 -2.23 25.17 3.26
CA PRO A 90 -3.23 24.42 2.52
C PRO A 90 -4.63 24.80 3.04
N GLY A 91 -5.58 25.02 2.13
CA GLY A 91 -6.96 25.35 2.52
C GLY A 91 -7.62 24.19 3.28
N THR A 92 -8.49 24.51 4.24
CA THR A 92 -9.18 23.52 5.10
C THR A 92 -9.88 22.41 4.32
N ALA A 93 -10.50 22.73 3.18
CA ALA A 93 -11.14 21.76 2.30
C ALA A 93 -10.15 20.74 1.72
N ALA A 94 -8.95 21.19 1.33
CA ALA A 94 -7.90 20.29 0.83
C ALA A 94 -7.41 19.35 1.95
N THR A 95 -7.24 19.86 3.16
CA THR A 95 -6.84 19.04 4.32
C THR A 95 -7.90 17.98 4.66
N TRP A 96 -9.19 18.34 4.60
CA TRP A 96 -10.28 17.36 4.76
C TRP A 96 -10.33 16.32 3.63
N LEU A 97 -10.04 16.71 2.39
CA LEU A 97 -9.96 15.78 1.27
C LEU A 97 -8.84 14.75 1.48
N VAL A 98 -7.67 15.18 1.95
CA VAL A 98 -6.56 14.27 2.29
C VAL A 98 -6.94 13.38 3.47
N CYS A 99 -7.59 13.91 4.50
CA CYS A 99 -8.13 13.13 5.61
C CYS A 99 -9.07 12.02 5.11
N GLY A 100 -10.12 12.38 4.36
CA GLY A 100 -11.12 11.44 3.87
C GLY A 100 -10.53 10.37 2.95
N SER A 101 -9.66 10.79 2.01
CA SER A 101 -8.99 9.85 1.09
C SER A 101 -8.04 8.90 1.81
N ALA A 102 -7.29 9.37 2.82
CA ALA A 102 -6.42 8.53 3.64
C ALA A 102 -7.22 7.51 4.47
N LEU A 103 -8.31 7.94 5.13
CA LEU A 103 -9.17 7.05 5.92
C LEU A 103 -9.90 6.02 5.03
N ALA A 104 -10.41 6.44 3.86
CA ALA A 104 -11.00 5.52 2.89
C ALA A 104 -9.96 4.51 2.39
N GLY A 105 -8.75 4.98 2.06
CA GLY A 105 -7.63 4.12 1.70
C GLY A 105 -7.26 3.13 2.80
N ALA A 106 -7.29 3.55 4.06
CA ALA A 106 -7.03 2.69 5.22
C ALA A 106 -8.08 1.58 5.36
N ALA A 107 -9.37 1.90 5.15
CA ALA A 107 -10.45 0.92 5.18
C ALA A 107 -10.34 -0.09 4.02
N VAL A 108 -10.02 0.39 2.80
CA VAL A 108 -9.79 -0.50 1.65
C VAL A 108 -8.56 -1.38 1.87
N ALA A 109 -7.48 -0.85 2.45
CA ALA A 109 -6.30 -1.63 2.81
C ALA A 109 -6.60 -2.70 3.87
N ALA A 110 -7.44 -2.39 4.87
CA ALA A 110 -7.90 -3.35 5.87
C ALA A 110 -8.81 -4.45 5.29
N GLY A 111 -9.36 -4.25 4.08
CA GLY A 111 -10.17 -5.24 3.38
C GLY A 111 -11.67 -4.98 3.41
N ALA A 112 -12.15 -3.76 3.73
CA ALA A 112 -13.58 -3.41 3.74
C ALA A 112 -14.30 -3.70 2.41
N MET A 113 -13.56 -3.78 1.29
CA MET A 113 -14.09 -4.13 -0.04
C MET A 113 -13.62 -5.51 -0.55
N GLY A 114 -13.01 -6.32 0.32
CA GLY A 114 -12.43 -7.61 -0.02
C GLY A 114 -11.42 -7.54 -1.19
N ASP A 115 -11.37 -8.61 -1.98
CA ASP A 115 -10.47 -8.75 -3.13
C ASP A 115 -11.15 -8.52 -4.50
N ARG A 116 -12.23 -7.72 -4.50
CA ARG A 116 -12.89 -7.26 -5.73
C ARG A 116 -11.89 -6.54 -6.64
N PRO A 117 -12.01 -6.68 -7.98
CA PRO A 117 -11.07 -6.07 -8.92
C PRO A 117 -10.82 -4.57 -8.68
N LEU A 118 -11.87 -3.81 -8.38
CA LEU A 118 -11.79 -2.39 -8.06
C LEU A 118 -10.94 -2.11 -6.80
N ALA A 119 -11.12 -2.90 -5.73
CA ALA A 119 -10.33 -2.74 -4.49
C ALA A 119 -8.85 -3.07 -4.71
N VAL A 120 -8.57 -4.09 -5.52
CA VAL A 120 -7.20 -4.48 -5.89
C VAL A 120 -6.53 -3.38 -6.72
N TRP A 121 -7.22 -2.87 -7.75
CA TRP A 121 -6.72 -1.77 -8.57
C TRP A 121 -6.54 -0.49 -7.77
N GLY A 122 -7.48 -0.14 -6.90
CA GLY A 122 -7.36 1.01 -5.99
C GLY A 122 -6.10 0.93 -5.12
N ARG A 123 -5.85 -0.21 -4.47
CA ARG A 123 -4.62 -0.43 -3.69
C ARG A 123 -3.35 -0.30 -4.54
N ARG A 124 -3.35 -0.85 -5.76
CA ARG A 124 -2.19 -0.77 -6.67
C ARG A 124 -1.92 0.65 -7.15
N ILE A 125 -2.96 1.38 -7.56
CA ILE A 125 -2.84 2.77 -8.03
C ILE A 125 -2.38 3.67 -6.90
N ALA A 126 -3.00 3.57 -5.72
CA ALA A 126 -2.57 4.31 -4.54
C ALA A 126 -1.13 3.96 -4.15
N GLY A 127 -0.78 2.68 -4.12
CA GLY A 127 0.57 2.22 -3.83
C GLY A 127 1.60 2.75 -4.82
N ALA A 128 1.30 2.71 -6.12
CA ALA A 128 2.16 3.26 -7.17
C ALA A 128 2.32 4.78 -7.03
N ALA A 129 1.26 5.51 -6.70
CA ALA A 129 1.33 6.95 -6.46
C ALA A 129 2.24 7.30 -5.28
N LEU A 130 2.16 6.57 -4.16
CA LEU A 130 3.04 6.79 -3.01
C LEU A 130 4.50 6.40 -3.32
N LEU A 131 4.73 5.32 -4.07
CA LEU A 131 6.08 4.95 -4.54
C LEU A 131 6.65 6.01 -5.48
N ALA A 132 5.85 6.55 -6.40
CA ALA A 132 6.26 7.64 -7.27
C ALA A 132 6.60 8.89 -6.44
N ARG A 133 5.79 9.24 -5.43
CA ARG A 133 6.06 10.34 -4.49
C ARG A 133 7.36 10.12 -3.72
N ALA A 134 7.66 8.89 -3.31
CA ALA A 134 8.89 8.53 -2.63
C ALA A 134 10.11 8.61 -3.54
N ALA A 135 9.99 8.22 -4.81
CA ALA A 135 11.09 8.25 -5.79
C ALA A 135 11.40 9.67 -6.29
N LEU A 136 10.36 10.45 -6.60
CA LEU A 136 10.49 11.79 -7.16
C LEU A 136 10.80 12.86 -6.10
N GLY A 137 10.35 12.64 -4.85
CA GLY A 137 10.57 13.56 -3.74
C GLY A 137 9.58 14.73 -3.68
N GLY A 138 9.71 15.54 -2.63
CA GLY A 138 8.73 16.55 -2.25
C GLY A 138 8.64 17.72 -3.20
N ASN A 139 9.76 18.22 -3.70
CA ASN A 139 9.76 19.33 -4.65
C ASN A 139 9.09 18.96 -5.98
N ALA A 140 9.17 17.71 -6.41
CA ALA A 140 8.41 17.26 -7.58
C ALA A 140 6.90 17.29 -7.33
N ALA A 141 6.45 16.87 -6.15
CA ALA A 141 5.05 16.94 -5.76
C ALA A 141 4.53 18.38 -5.64
N LEU A 142 5.33 19.27 -5.05
CA LEU A 142 5.00 20.70 -4.97
C LEU A 142 4.83 21.31 -6.36
N ARG A 143 5.71 20.99 -7.31
CA ARG A 143 5.56 21.44 -8.72
C ARG A 143 4.27 20.95 -9.37
N VAL A 144 3.88 19.69 -9.15
CA VAL A 144 2.61 19.15 -9.67
C VAL A 144 1.41 19.89 -9.09
N LEU A 145 1.51 20.36 -7.86
CA LEU A 145 0.48 21.17 -7.19
C LEU A 145 0.56 22.67 -7.54
N GLY A 146 1.48 23.09 -8.40
CA GLY A 146 1.69 24.51 -8.75
C GLY A 146 2.26 25.34 -7.60
N LEU A 147 2.89 24.70 -6.61
CA LEU A 147 3.45 25.35 -5.42
C LEU A 147 4.94 25.69 -5.62
N PRO A 148 5.44 26.73 -4.94
CA PRO A 148 6.86 27.06 -4.96
C PRO A 148 7.70 25.91 -4.38
N PRO A 149 9.00 25.82 -4.75
CA PRO A 149 9.92 24.86 -4.14
C PRO A 149 9.95 24.99 -2.62
N GLY A 150 9.98 23.85 -1.92
CA GLY A 150 10.01 23.85 -0.47
C GLY A 150 11.36 24.30 0.09
N GLY A 151 11.33 24.98 1.23
CA GLY A 151 12.53 25.39 1.95
C GLY A 151 13.39 24.22 2.45
N ASP A 152 14.54 24.55 3.02
CA ASP A 152 15.54 23.56 3.44
C ASP A 152 15.03 22.59 4.51
N ARG A 153 14.19 23.07 5.44
CA ARG A 153 13.60 22.23 6.49
C ARG A 153 12.72 21.12 5.90
N PHE A 154 11.80 21.46 5.00
CA PHE A 154 10.97 20.50 4.28
C PHE A 154 11.83 19.53 3.46
N THR A 155 12.82 20.02 2.72
CA THR A 155 13.67 19.15 1.89
C THR A 155 14.46 18.14 2.73
N ARG A 156 14.94 18.53 3.92
CA ARG A 156 15.59 17.60 4.87
C ARG A 156 14.61 16.55 5.41
N LEU A 157 13.41 16.96 5.81
CA LEU A 157 12.37 16.04 6.28
C LEU A 157 11.90 15.09 5.19
N ASP A 158 11.75 15.58 3.95
CA ASP A 158 11.34 14.77 2.82
C ASP A 158 12.35 13.67 2.55
N ARG A 159 13.64 14.01 2.52
CA ARG A 159 14.73 13.03 2.33
C ARG A 159 14.83 12.02 3.45
N ARG A 160 14.68 12.45 4.72
CA ARG A 160 14.92 11.60 5.88
C ARG A 160 13.71 10.75 6.28
N TYR A 161 12.51 11.31 6.21
CA TYR A 161 11.31 10.70 6.79
C TYR A 161 10.21 10.50 5.75
N TYR A 162 9.81 11.53 5.00
CA TYR A 162 8.62 11.40 4.15
C TYR A 162 8.82 10.40 3.01
N ARG A 163 9.96 10.44 2.31
CA ARG A 163 10.23 9.47 1.24
C ARG A 163 10.25 8.03 1.75
N ALA A 164 10.86 7.80 2.91
CA ALA A 164 10.88 6.48 3.53
C ALA A 164 9.46 6.01 3.91
N LEU A 165 8.67 6.89 4.54
CA LEU A 165 7.28 6.61 4.90
C LEU A 165 6.43 6.29 3.66
N PHE A 166 6.48 7.14 2.63
CA PHE A 166 5.76 6.92 1.38
C PHE A 166 6.20 5.64 0.66
N ALA A 167 7.49 5.30 0.71
CA ALA A 167 8.00 4.05 0.13
C ALA A 167 7.43 2.83 0.85
N VAL A 168 7.46 2.82 2.19
CA VAL A 168 6.94 1.71 3.00
C VAL A 168 5.44 1.54 2.80
N LEU A 169 4.65 2.62 2.88
CA LEU A 169 3.20 2.56 2.68
C LEU A 169 2.85 2.17 1.24
N GLY A 170 3.58 2.70 0.25
CA GLY A 170 3.39 2.35 -1.15
C GLY A 170 3.67 0.88 -1.44
N ALA A 171 4.79 0.35 -0.93
CA ALA A 171 5.13 -1.06 -1.05
C ALA A 171 4.11 -1.95 -0.33
N ALA A 172 3.70 -1.59 0.88
CA ALA A 172 2.68 -2.31 1.65
C ALA A 172 1.33 -2.37 0.91
N LEU A 173 0.90 -1.28 0.28
CA LEU A 173 -0.32 -1.28 -0.55
C LEU A 173 -0.21 -2.22 -1.75
N VAL A 174 0.91 -2.19 -2.48
CA VAL A 174 1.12 -3.05 -3.66
C VAL A 174 1.20 -4.53 -3.26
N LEU A 175 1.94 -4.85 -2.20
CA LEU A 175 2.07 -6.22 -1.68
C LEU A 175 0.75 -6.72 -1.09
N GLY A 176 0.01 -5.86 -0.41
CA GLY A 176 -1.30 -6.15 0.15
C GLY A 176 -2.42 -6.29 -0.89
N ALA A 177 -2.20 -5.84 -2.14
CA ALA A 177 -3.17 -5.90 -3.24
C ALA A 177 -3.24 -7.27 -3.94
N ARG A 178 -2.54 -8.29 -3.45
CA ARG A 178 -2.66 -9.65 -3.99
C ARG A 178 -4.08 -10.17 -3.72
N ARG A 179 -4.65 -10.85 -4.71
CA ARG A 179 -5.88 -11.63 -4.52
C ARG A 179 -5.51 -12.85 -3.71
N SER A 180 -6.17 -13.02 -2.56
CA SER A 180 -6.12 -14.31 -1.87
C SER A 180 -6.73 -15.36 -2.82
N PRO A 181 -6.08 -16.52 -3.04
CA PRO A 181 -6.70 -17.59 -3.80
C PRO A 181 -7.93 -18.06 -2.99
N SER A 182 -9.11 -17.77 -3.53
CA SER A 182 -10.39 -18.33 -3.06
C SER A 182 -10.41 -19.84 -3.23
#